data_AF-A0AAU2E2V8-F1
#
_entry.id   AF-A0AAU2E2V8-F1
#
_cell.length_a   1.000
_cell.length_b   1.000
_cell.length_c   1.000
_cell.angle_alpha   90.00
_cell.angle_beta   90.00
_cell.angle_gamma   90.00
#
_symmetry.space_group_name_H-M   'P 1'
#
loop_
_entity.id
_entity.type
_entity.pdbx_description
1 polymer ?
#
loop_
_entity_poly.entity_id
_entity_poly.type
_entity_poly.pdbx_seq_one_letter_code
_entity_poly.pdbx_strand_id
1 'polypeptide(L)'
;MVRAQAATVLGYRGAEQVDPARAFRELGFDSLTAVELRNSLGAATGLPLPTTLVFDYPTSVALAGHLRDALLPDAADPATSLLAQLDALETGLTEATPSESDLTTIAERLRVLLAQCTTDQQPGEDGTERVADELETATDDEVFEFISKEFGIS
;
A
#
# COMPACT_ATOMS: atom_id res chain seq x y z
N MET A 1 -13.34 16.95 10.25
CA MET A 1 -12.22 17.84 10.62
C MET A 1 -12.17 19.07 9.69
N VAL A 2 -11.80 18.95 8.41
CA VAL A 2 -11.64 20.12 7.50
C VAL A 2 -12.89 21.02 7.43
N ARG A 3 -14.08 20.45 7.29
CA ARG A 3 -15.35 21.21 7.29
C ARG A 3 -15.62 21.96 8.59
N ALA A 4 -15.23 21.40 9.74
CA ALA A 4 -15.37 22.06 11.03
C ALA A 4 -14.43 23.28 11.12
N GLN A 5 -13.20 23.12 10.63
CA GLN A 5 -12.25 24.23 10.61
C GLN A 5 -12.67 25.34 9.65
N ALA A 6 -13.20 24.98 8.48
CA ALA A 6 -13.77 25.92 7.53
C ALA A 6 -14.99 26.66 8.11
N ALA A 7 -15.86 25.95 8.82
CA ALA A 7 -17.02 26.56 9.50
C ALA A 7 -16.58 27.59 10.55
N THR A 8 -15.57 27.27 11.37
CA THR A 8 -15.02 28.20 12.37
C THR A 8 -14.49 29.48 11.72
N VAL A 9 -13.72 29.37 10.64
CA VAL A 9 -13.15 30.53 9.93
C VAL A 9 -14.25 31.40 9.29
N LEU A 10 -15.30 30.78 8.74
CA LEU A 10 -16.43 31.48 8.14
C LEU A 10 -17.49 31.95 9.15
N GLY A 11 -17.32 31.66 10.45
CA GLY A 11 -18.29 32.02 11.50
C GLY A 11 -19.61 31.23 11.43
N TYR A 12 -19.59 30.04 10.82
CA TYR A 12 -20.73 29.13 10.76
C TYR A 12 -20.92 28.39 12.09
N ARG A 13 -22.15 27.96 12.37
CA ARG A 13 -22.50 27.27 13.62
C ARG A 13 -22.01 25.82 13.69
N GLY A 14 -21.66 25.24 12.54
CA GLY A 14 -21.21 23.86 12.48
C GLY A 14 -20.75 23.44 11.08
N ALA A 15 -20.05 22.31 11.03
CA ALA A 15 -19.46 21.74 9.83
C ALA A 15 -20.51 21.35 8.76
N GLU A 16 -21.74 21.07 9.20
CA GLU A 16 -22.89 20.75 8.36
C GLU A 16 -23.29 21.89 7.42
N GLN A 17 -22.97 23.13 7.77
CA GLN A 17 -23.24 24.31 6.94
C GLN A 17 -22.22 24.51 5.81
N VAL A 18 -21.11 23.78 5.86
CA VAL A 18 -20.09 23.75 4.79
C VAL A 18 -20.42 22.59 3.86
N ASP A 19 -20.83 22.86 2.63
CA ASP A 19 -20.98 21.81 1.61
C ASP A 19 -19.60 21.20 1.27
N PRO A 20 -19.43 19.86 1.34
CA PRO A 20 -18.15 19.23 1.12
C PRO A 20 -17.58 19.40 -0.30
N ALA A 21 -18.45 19.48 -1.31
CA ALA A 21 -18.10 19.55 -2.72
C ALA A 21 -18.06 20.98 -3.26
N ARG A 22 -18.58 21.95 -2.49
CA ARG A 22 -18.56 23.35 -2.88
C ARG A 22 -17.19 23.97 -2.72
N ALA A 23 -16.81 24.82 -3.67
CA ALA A 23 -15.54 25.51 -3.62
C ALA A 23 -15.50 26.52 -2.47
N PHE A 24 -14.36 26.61 -1.78
CA PHE A 24 -14.13 27.56 -0.69
C PHE A 24 -14.42 29.00 -1.10
N ARG A 25 -14.04 29.40 -2.34
CA ARG A 25 -14.35 30.74 -2.88
C ARG A 25 -15.85 31.03 -2.93
N GLU A 26 -16.67 30.05 -3.26
CA GLU A 26 -18.13 30.22 -3.30
C GLU A 26 -18.76 30.24 -1.90
N LEU A 27 -18.05 29.70 -0.91
CA LEU A 27 -18.43 29.75 0.51
C LEU A 27 -18.00 31.06 1.18
N GLY A 28 -17.25 31.92 0.48
CA GLY A 28 -16.79 33.22 0.98
C GLY A 28 -15.33 33.25 1.44
N PHE A 29 -14.52 32.26 1.10
CA PHE A 29 -13.08 32.33 1.35
C PHE A 29 -12.40 33.35 0.43
N ASP A 30 -11.59 34.19 1.05
CA ASP A 30 -10.67 35.15 0.44
C ASP A 30 -9.21 34.82 0.84
N SER A 31 -8.27 35.71 0.51
CA SER A 31 -6.86 35.51 0.82
C SER A 31 -6.55 35.47 2.32
N LEU A 32 -7.31 36.19 3.16
CA LEU A 32 -7.06 36.26 4.61
C LEU A 32 -7.59 35.01 5.30
N THR A 33 -8.85 34.68 5.05
CA THR A 33 -9.52 33.48 5.57
C THR A 33 -8.84 32.19 5.07
N ALA A 34 -8.27 32.19 3.85
CA ALA A 34 -7.47 31.07 3.37
C ALA A 34 -6.20 30.84 4.23
N VAL A 35 -5.53 31.91 4.64
CA VAL A 35 -4.35 31.83 5.53
C VAL A 35 -4.76 31.37 6.93
N GLU A 36 -5.89 31.85 7.45
CA GLU A 36 -6.42 31.40 8.75
C GLU A 36 -6.77 29.91 8.76
N LEU A 37 -7.46 29.44 7.72
CA LEU A 37 -7.75 28.01 7.56
C LEU A 37 -6.46 27.19 7.47
N ARG A 38 -5.50 27.63 6.66
CA ARG A 38 -4.18 26.98 6.56
C ARG A 38 -3.47 26.91 7.91
N ASN A 39 -3.45 28.00 8.66
CA ASN A 39 -2.77 28.06 9.96
C ASN A 39 -3.44 27.13 10.97
N SER A 40 -4.76 27.12 11.02
CA SER A 40 -5.45 26.25 11.96
C SER A 40 -5.37 24.77 11.58
N LEU A 41 -5.44 24.45 10.28
CA LEU A 41 -5.19 23.08 9.81
C LEU A 41 -3.76 22.65 10.17
N GLY A 42 -2.76 23.49 9.92
CA GLY A 42 -1.36 23.20 10.28
C GLY A 42 -1.17 23.00 11.77
N ALA A 43 -1.84 23.79 12.62
CA ALA A 43 -1.81 23.62 14.07
C ALA A 43 -2.48 22.30 14.52
N ALA A 44 -3.55 21.88 13.85
CA ALA A 44 -4.28 20.67 14.19
C ALA A 44 -3.63 19.38 13.65
N THR A 45 -2.91 19.45 12.53
CA THR A 45 -2.26 18.29 11.89
C THR A 45 -0.76 18.22 12.15
N GLY A 46 -0.13 19.30 12.60
CA GLY A 46 1.33 19.41 12.73
C GLY A 46 2.07 19.49 11.38
N LEU A 47 1.35 19.58 10.25
CA LEU A 47 1.95 19.58 8.92
C LEU A 47 2.38 20.98 8.46
N PRO A 48 3.51 21.10 7.74
CA PRO A 48 3.89 22.33 7.06
C PRO A 48 3.06 22.52 5.79
N LEU A 49 1.91 23.20 5.90
CA LEU A 49 0.99 23.40 4.76
C LEU A 49 1.40 24.60 3.89
N PRO A 50 1.38 24.51 2.54
CA PRO A 50 1.65 25.66 1.67
C PRO A 50 0.57 26.75 1.79
N THR A 51 0.89 27.99 1.45
CA THR A 51 -0.08 29.11 1.45
C THR A 51 -1.05 29.06 0.28
N THR A 52 -0.77 28.26 -0.75
CA THR A 52 -1.62 28.02 -1.92
C THR A 52 -2.64 26.91 -1.70
N LEU A 53 -2.63 26.23 -0.55
CA LEU A 53 -3.42 25.04 -0.23
C LEU A 53 -4.92 25.15 -0.58
N VAL A 54 -5.56 26.27 -0.26
CA VAL A 54 -7.00 26.49 -0.52
C VAL A 54 -7.28 26.70 -2.02
N PHE A 55 -6.29 27.10 -2.80
CA PHE A 55 -6.39 27.23 -4.26
C PHE A 55 -6.07 25.91 -4.97
N ASP A 56 -5.09 25.17 -4.47
CA ASP A 56 -4.69 23.87 -4.99
C ASP A 56 -5.77 22.81 -4.72
N TYR A 57 -6.43 22.91 -3.56
CA TYR A 57 -7.51 22.03 -3.11
C TYR A 57 -8.77 22.85 -2.80
N PRO A 58 -9.55 23.21 -3.83
CA PRO A 58 -10.61 24.22 -3.71
C PRO A 58 -11.82 23.76 -2.91
N THR A 59 -11.96 22.47 -2.60
CA THR A 59 -13.09 21.91 -1.86
C THR A 59 -12.62 21.24 -0.58
N SER A 60 -13.49 21.19 0.43
CA SER A 60 -13.13 20.55 1.71
C SER A 60 -12.89 19.04 1.57
N VAL A 61 -13.51 18.37 0.59
CA VAL A 61 -13.24 16.95 0.30
C VAL A 61 -11.86 16.76 -0.33
N ALA A 62 -11.47 17.59 -1.30
CA ALA A 62 -10.16 17.52 -1.92
C ALA A 62 -9.04 17.81 -0.91
N LEU A 63 -9.26 18.83 -0.07
CA LEU A 63 -8.32 19.20 0.97
C LEU A 63 -8.19 18.11 2.05
N ALA A 64 -9.30 17.48 2.44
CA ALA A 64 -9.26 16.36 3.37
C ALA A 64 -8.50 15.16 2.80
N GLY A 65 -8.64 14.87 1.50
CA GLY A 65 -7.85 13.85 0.81
C GLY A 65 -6.36 14.13 0.88
N HIS A 66 -5.94 15.34 0.49
CA HIS A 66 -4.53 15.74 0.57
C HIS A 66 -3.95 15.64 1.98
N LEU A 67 -4.69 16.11 3.00
CA LEU A 67 -4.25 16.02 4.40
C LEU A 67 -4.14 14.57 4.87
N ARG A 68 -5.06 13.69 4.47
CA ARG A 68 -4.99 12.27 4.79
C ARG A 68 -3.74 11.66 4.18
N ASP A 69 -3.47 11.93 2.90
CA ASP A 69 -2.33 11.38 2.19
C ASP A 69 -0.99 11.93 2.73
N ALA A 70 -0.98 13.17 3.23
CA ALA A 70 0.19 13.77 3.89
C ALA A 70 0.40 13.32 5.35
N LEU A 71 -0.67 12.96 6.07
CA LEU A 71 -0.61 12.42 7.44
C LEU A 71 -0.32 10.92 7.48
N LEU A 72 -0.63 10.23 6.39
CA LEU A 72 -0.29 8.84 6.14
C LEU A 72 0.72 8.80 4.97
N PRO A 73 1.93 9.37 5.14
CA PRO A 73 2.98 9.07 4.19
C PRO A 73 3.19 7.55 4.31
N ASP A 74 2.94 6.85 3.21
CA ASP A 74 2.81 5.39 3.14
C ASP A 74 1.38 4.86 3.41
N ALA A 75 0.46 5.20 2.50
CA ALA A 75 -0.31 4.13 1.88
C ALA A 75 0.62 3.33 0.96
N ALA A 76 1.63 2.66 1.54
CA ALA A 76 2.22 1.52 0.91
C ALA A 76 1.07 0.60 0.53
N ASP A 77 1.15 0.02 -0.66
CA ASP A 77 0.42 -1.21 -0.95
C ASP A 77 0.54 -2.11 0.29
N PRO A 78 -0.55 -2.72 0.80
CA PRO A 78 -0.46 -3.62 1.94
C PRO A 78 0.67 -4.66 1.76
N ALA A 79 0.98 -5.07 0.53
CA ALA A 79 2.15 -5.89 0.21
C ALA A 79 3.48 -5.18 0.52
N THR A 80 3.67 -3.92 0.13
CA THR A 80 4.87 -3.12 0.44
C THR A 80 5.08 -2.93 1.95
N SER A 81 4.00 -2.72 2.71
CA SER A 81 4.08 -2.63 4.18
C SER A 81 4.45 -3.97 4.83
N LEU A 82 3.93 -5.08 4.30
CA LEU A 82 4.29 -6.42 4.77
C LEU A 82 5.75 -6.76 4.44
N LEU A 83 6.25 -6.37 3.26
CA LEU A 83 7.66 -6.53 2.89
C LEU A 83 8.58 -5.75 3.83
N ALA A 84 8.25 -4.48 4.14
CA ALA A 84 9.01 -3.69 5.10
C ALA A 84 9.02 -4.31 6.53
N GLN A 85 7.93 -4.98 6.93
CA GLN A 85 7.87 -5.71 8.20
C GLN A 85 8.77 -6.96 8.20
N LEU A 86 8.94 -7.63 7.05
CA LEU A 86 9.87 -8.74 6.91
C LEU A 86 11.33 -8.24 7.03
N ASP A 87 11.66 -7.11 6.41
CA ASP A 87 12.99 -6.48 6.54
C ASP A 87 13.29 -6.08 8.00
N ALA A 88 12.28 -5.53 8.70
CA ALA A 88 12.39 -5.19 10.12
C ALA A 88 12.56 -6.44 11.00
N LEU A 89 11.89 -7.56 10.67
CA LEU A 89 12.04 -8.83 11.36
C LEU A 89 13.46 -9.41 11.18
N GLU A 90 14.02 -9.36 9.96
CA GLU A 90 15.39 -9.80 9.68
C GLU A 90 16.42 -9.00 10.49
N THR A 91 16.23 -7.68 10.55
CA THR A 91 17.08 -6.79 11.36
C THR A 91 16.95 -7.14 12.85
N GLY A 92 15.72 -7.29 13.35
CA GLY A 92 15.46 -7.61 14.76
C GLY A 92 16.02 -8.98 15.19
N LEU A 93 16.00 -9.99 14.31
CA LEU A 93 16.61 -11.30 14.57
C LEU A 93 18.14 -11.21 14.72
N THR A 94 18.77 -10.32 13.97
CA THR A 94 20.22 -10.09 14.03
C THR A 94 20.62 -9.35 15.31
N GLU A 95 19.84 -8.34 15.71
CA GLU A 95 20.15 -7.50 16.87
C GLU A 95 19.78 -8.15 18.21
N ALA A 96 18.66 -8.88 18.27
CA ALA A 96 18.12 -9.39 19.53
C ALA A 96 18.85 -10.64 20.06
N THR A 97 19.66 -11.31 19.24
CA THR A 97 20.32 -12.60 19.58
C THR A 97 19.37 -13.58 20.28
N PRO A 98 18.23 -13.94 19.63
CA PRO A 98 17.19 -14.76 20.25
C PRO A 98 17.70 -16.13 20.71
N SER A 99 17.09 -16.67 21.77
CA SER A 99 17.43 -18.00 22.27
C SER A 99 17.02 -19.11 21.27
N GLU A 100 17.55 -20.33 21.45
CA GLU A 100 17.20 -21.48 20.60
C GLU A 100 15.68 -21.79 20.63
N SER A 101 15.03 -21.58 21.78
CA SER A 101 13.56 -21.69 21.91
C SER A 101 12.80 -20.60 21.16
N ASP A 102 13.32 -19.37 21.15
CA ASP A 102 12.70 -18.25 20.41
C ASP A 102 12.81 -18.51 18.91
N LEU A 103 13.98 -18.93 18.43
CA LEU A 103 14.20 -19.31 17.03
C LEU A 103 13.29 -20.46 16.59
N THR A 104 13.10 -21.47 17.44
CA THR A 104 12.17 -22.58 17.16
C THR A 104 10.74 -22.07 16.98
N THR A 105 10.28 -21.19 17.87
CA THR A 105 8.94 -20.59 17.83
C THR A 105 8.75 -19.70 16.59
N ILE A 106 9.76 -18.88 16.25
CA ILE A 106 9.74 -18.00 15.09
C ILE A 106 9.71 -18.82 13.79
N ALA A 107 10.55 -19.86 13.70
CA ALA A 107 10.59 -20.75 12.54
C ALA A 107 9.26 -21.49 12.32
N GLU A 108 8.60 -21.94 13.39
CA GLU A 108 7.28 -22.59 13.30
C GLU A 108 6.22 -21.63 12.78
N ARG A 109 6.17 -20.39 13.28
CA ARG A 109 5.26 -19.36 12.78
C ARG A 109 5.50 -19.01 11.32
N LEU A 110 6.75 -18.86 10.90
CA LEU A 110 7.10 -18.56 9.51
C LEU A 110 6.70 -19.69 8.56
N ARG A 111 6.84 -20.96 8.96
CA ARG A 111 6.35 -22.09 8.16
C ARG A 111 4.83 -22.06 7.96
N VAL A 112 4.08 -21.72 9.01
CA VAL A 112 2.62 -21.57 8.91
C VAL A 112 2.23 -20.45 7.95
N LEU A 113 2.89 -19.29 8.04
CA LEU A 113 2.65 -18.17 7.13
C LEU A 113 2.98 -18.52 5.67
N LEU A 114 4.10 -19.20 5.44
CA LEU A 114 4.47 -19.68 4.09
C LEU A 114 3.41 -20.62 3.51
N ALA A 115 2.91 -21.57 4.31
CA ALA A 115 1.86 -22.49 3.87
C ALA A 115 0.56 -21.75 3.50
N GLN A 116 0.20 -20.68 4.22
CA GLN A 116 -0.96 -19.86 3.89
C GLN A 116 -0.79 -19.12 2.57
N CYS A 117 0.39 -18.56 2.30
CA CYS A 117 0.67 -17.85 1.05
C CYS A 117 0.72 -18.78 -0.17
N THR A 118 1.22 -20.00 -0.02
CA THR A 118 1.31 -20.96 -1.14
C THR A 118 -0.01 -21.65 -1.46
N THR A 119 -0.95 -21.72 -0.50
CA THR A 119 -2.28 -22.33 -0.70
C THR A 119 -3.12 -21.55 -1.73
N ASP A 120 -2.96 -20.23 -1.81
CA ASP A 120 -3.67 -19.36 -2.76
C ASP A 120 -3.00 -19.32 -4.15
N GLN A 121 -1.81 -19.92 -4.26
CA GLN A 121 -0.94 -19.84 -5.43
C GLN A 121 -0.89 -21.14 -6.23
N GLN A 122 -1.76 -22.11 -5.95
CA GLN A 122 -2.00 -23.23 -6.87
C GLN A 122 -2.72 -22.70 -8.11
N PRO A 123 -2.04 -22.55 -9.26
CA PRO A 123 -2.75 -22.51 -10.52
C PRO A 123 -3.42 -23.89 -10.66
N GLY A 124 -4.59 -23.94 -11.27
CA GLY A 124 -5.31 -25.18 -11.49
C GLY A 124 -4.39 -26.33 -11.92
N GLU A 125 -4.65 -27.49 -11.34
CA GLU A 125 -4.16 -28.78 -11.80
C GLU A 125 -4.48 -28.92 -13.30
N ASP A 126 -3.59 -28.44 -14.18
CA ASP A 126 -3.73 -28.62 -15.63
C ASP A 126 -2.39 -28.47 -16.40
N GLY A 127 -1.27 -28.28 -15.69
CA GLY A 127 0.05 -28.03 -16.28
C GLY A 127 1.06 -29.17 -16.18
N THR A 128 0.98 -30.01 -15.15
CA THR A 128 1.99 -31.05 -14.87
C THR A 128 1.57 -32.44 -15.37
N GLU A 129 0.30 -32.65 -15.70
CA GLU A 129 -0.17 -33.94 -16.24
C GLU A 129 0.16 -34.11 -17.73
N ARG A 130 0.33 -33.01 -18.49
CA ARG A 130 0.70 -33.08 -19.92
C ARG A 130 2.15 -33.51 -20.17
N VAL A 131 3.09 -33.27 -19.25
CA VAL A 131 4.49 -33.70 -19.43
C VAL A 131 4.70 -35.18 -19.11
N ALA A 132 3.82 -35.79 -18.32
CA ALA A 132 3.87 -37.24 -18.08
C ALA A 132 3.20 -38.02 -19.24
N ASP A 133 2.10 -37.51 -19.79
CA ASP A 133 1.42 -38.14 -20.93
C ASP A 133 2.18 -37.97 -22.27
N GLU A 134 2.84 -36.83 -22.53
CA GLU A 134 3.64 -36.66 -23.77
C GLU A 134 4.89 -37.55 -23.81
N LEU A 135 5.42 -37.97 -22.65
CA LEU A 135 6.58 -38.86 -22.55
C LEU A 135 6.21 -40.34 -22.76
N GLU A 136 4.95 -40.73 -22.57
CA GLU A 136 4.49 -42.11 -22.78
C GLU A 136 4.09 -42.37 -24.25
N THR A 137 3.80 -41.32 -25.03
CA THR A 137 3.46 -41.40 -26.46
C THR A 137 4.57 -40.98 -27.42
N ALA A 138 5.67 -40.40 -26.92
CA ALA A 138 6.80 -40.01 -27.76
C ALA A 138 7.40 -41.25 -28.43
N THR A 139 7.50 -41.22 -29.76
CA THR A 139 8.16 -42.30 -30.50
C THR A 139 9.67 -42.18 -30.29
N ASP A 140 10.42 -43.28 -30.28
CA ASP A 140 11.87 -43.27 -30.02
C ASP A 140 12.64 -42.18 -30.81
N ASP A 141 12.20 -41.85 -32.03
CA ASP A 141 12.79 -40.80 -32.88
C ASP A 141 12.67 -39.38 -32.30
N GLU A 142 11.62 -39.06 -31.54
CA GLU A 142 11.40 -37.72 -30.95
C GLU A 142 12.22 -37.50 -29.68
N VAL A 143 12.49 -38.57 -28.92
CA VAL A 143 13.38 -38.56 -27.75
C VAL A 143 14.81 -38.22 -28.17
N PHE A 144 15.26 -38.72 -29.32
CA PHE A 144 16.59 -38.44 -29.85
C PHE A 144 16.74 -37.02 -30.40
N GLU A 145 15.69 -36.39 -30.91
CA GLU A 145 15.73 -34.98 -31.37
C GLU A 145 15.84 -34.00 -30.18
N PHE A 146 15.21 -34.31 -29.04
CA PHE A 146 15.25 -33.47 -27.86
C PHE A 146 16.65 -33.45 -27.21
N ILE A 147 17.33 -34.60 -27.15
CA ILE A 147 18.67 -34.73 -26.56
C ILE A 147 19.73 -34.05 -27.44
N SER A 148 19.61 -34.15 -28.75
CA SER A 148 20.56 -33.54 -29.69
C SER A 148 20.47 -32.00 -29.71
N LYS A 149 19.27 -31.45 -29.47
CA LYS A 149 19.05 -29.99 -29.39
C LYS A 149 19.60 -29.34 -28.13
N GLU A 150 19.61 -30.05 -27.00
CA GLU A 150 20.15 -29.54 -25.72
C GLU A 150 21.66 -29.76 -25.56
N PHE A 151 22.24 -30.82 -26.15
CA PHE A 151 23.67 -31.11 -25.98
C PHE A 151 24.57 -30.72 -27.16
N GLY A 152 24.01 -30.29 -28.30
CA GLY A 152 24.80 -29.70 -29.39
C GLY A 152 25.86 -30.65 -29.98
N ILE A 153 25.58 -31.96 -30.00
CA ILE A 153 26.46 -32.96 -30.61
C ILE A 153 25.79 -33.41 -31.91
N SER A 154 26.31 -32.91 -33.03
CA SER A 154 26.07 -33.50 -34.36
C SER A 154 26.95 -34.73 -34.56
#